data_AF-A0A812U2C8-F1
#
_entry.id   AF-A0A812U2C8-F1
#
_cell.length_a   1.000
_cell.length_b   1.000
_cell.length_c   1.000
_cell.angle_alpha   90.00
_cell.angle_beta   90.00
_cell.angle_gamma   90.00
#
_symmetry.space_group_name_H-M   'P 1'
#
loop_
_entity.id
_entity.type
_entity.pdbx_description
1 polymer ?
#
loop_
_entity_poly.entity_id
_entity_poly.type
_entity_poly.pdbx_seq_one_letter_code
_entity_poly.pdbx_strand_id
1 'polypeptide(L)'
;MSESFDVQGGFDDVYRIFLVDTPIGPYFEEYLKEADRDKDDMAPAGIETSQVGGILTKQDLEIMKQSLKKAWLEDFYSFVESQGGTTAEVMGNILKMEADFRVLLVTLNALNTNLSTEASLGERNALYPNFGYLYPEGTKVKDFYDAETGGSRAAPAGAQSIEDLIYAENVRMYEMAFEQQYHFGIFYAWVKLREQEIRNIRRSRGGAVDPRGVSGLRP
;
A
#
# COMPACT_ATOMS: atom_id res chain seq x y z
N MET A 1 -28.25 -32.81 23.42
CA MET A 1 -27.67 -32.26 22.18
C MET A 1 -26.44 -31.49 22.59
N SER A 2 -25.25 -32.07 22.37
CA SER A 2 -23.99 -31.35 22.54
C SER A 2 -23.73 -30.59 21.24
N GLU A 3 -24.01 -29.30 21.22
CA GLU A 3 -23.52 -28.44 20.13
C GLU A 3 -22.00 -28.42 20.22
N SER A 4 -21.34 -29.10 19.28
CA SER A 4 -19.92 -28.91 19.05
C SER A 4 -19.74 -27.55 18.40
N PHE A 5 -19.25 -26.58 19.16
CA PHE A 5 -18.82 -25.30 18.61
C PHE A 5 -17.58 -25.58 17.75
N ASP A 6 -17.73 -25.48 16.43
CA ASP A 6 -16.57 -25.51 15.54
C ASP A 6 -15.76 -24.24 15.80
N VAL A 7 -14.62 -24.40 16.47
CA VAL A 7 -13.82 -23.27 16.96
C VAL A 7 -13.27 -22.46 15.79
N GLN A 8 -13.03 -23.07 14.62
CA GLN A 8 -12.52 -22.36 13.44
C GLN A 8 -13.63 -21.60 12.70
N GLY A 9 -14.78 -22.23 12.42
CA GLY A 9 -15.94 -21.52 11.86
C GLY A 9 -16.46 -20.41 12.78
N GLY A 10 -16.47 -20.66 14.09
CA GLY A 10 -16.85 -19.67 15.11
C GLY A 10 -15.91 -18.46 15.18
N PHE A 11 -14.63 -18.61 14.85
CA PHE A 11 -13.70 -17.47 14.78
C PHE A 11 -13.97 -16.59 13.57
N ASP A 12 -14.30 -17.17 12.41
CA ASP A 12 -14.68 -16.41 11.21
C ASP A 12 -16.01 -15.67 11.43
N ASP A 13 -17.00 -16.32 12.04
CA ASP A 13 -18.27 -15.69 12.38
C ASP A 13 -18.08 -14.55 13.40
N VAL A 14 -17.26 -14.76 14.44
CA VAL A 14 -16.95 -13.73 15.43
C VAL A 14 -16.16 -12.58 14.81
N TYR A 15 -15.21 -12.88 13.91
CA TYR A 15 -14.43 -11.88 13.21
C TYR A 15 -15.29 -11.05 12.24
N ARG A 16 -16.21 -11.68 11.52
CA ARG A 16 -17.23 -10.99 10.70
C ARG A 16 -18.13 -10.13 11.57
N ILE A 17 -18.65 -10.65 12.68
CA ILE A 17 -19.51 -9.90 13.61
C ILE A 17 -18.79 -8.64 14.13
N PHE A 18 -17.53 -8.76 14.54
CA PHE A 18 -16.78 -7.61 15.07
C PHE A 18 -16.31 -6.65 13.98
N LEU A 19 -15.94 -7.13 12.79
CA LEU A 19 -15.47 -6.27 11.71
C LEU A 19 -16.60 -5.53 10.99
N VAL A 20 -17.82 -6.08 10.96
CA VAL A 20 -18.99 -5.40 10.35
C VAL A 20 -19.25 -4.04 11.01
N ASP A 21 -18.98 -3.92 12.31
CA ASP A 21 -19.14 -2.67 13.06
C ASP A 21 -17.95 -1.71 12.93
N THR A 22 -16.88 -2.12 12.24
CA THR A 22 -15.68 -1.30 12.04
C THR A 22 -15.67 -0.64 10.65
N PRO A 23 -15.11 0.58 10.53
CA PRO A 23 -15.02 1.25 9.23
C PRO A 23 -14.11 0.55 8.22
N ILE A 24 -13.31 -0.44 8.65
CA ILE A 24 -12.49 -1.27 7.75
C ILE A 24 -13.25 -2.49 7.20
N GLY A 25 -14.41 -2.82 7.78
CA GLY A 25 -15.22 -3.98 7.40
C GLY A 25 -15.52 -4.10 5.91
N PRO A 26 -15.95 -3.03 5.22
CA PRO A 26 -16.25 -3.08 3.78
C PRO A 26 -15.06 -3.54 2.92
N TYR A 27 -13.85 -3.04 3.21
CA TYR A 27 -12.64 -3.41 2.47
C TYR A 27 -12.23 -4.86 2.74
N PHE A 28 -12.50 -5.36 3.95
CA PHE A 28 -12.21 -6.74 4.31
C PHE A 28 -13.15 -7.73 3.63
N GLU A 29 -14.44 -7.39 3.54
CA GLU A 29 -15.42 -8.20 2.84
C GLU A 29 -15.11 -8.29 1.33
N GLU A 30 -14.66 -7.19 0.74
CA GLU A 30 -14.19 -7.16 -0.65
C GLU A 30 -12.96 -8.06 -0.86
N TYR A 31 -11.96 -7.97 0.02
CA TYR A 31 -10.78 -8.84 -0.03
C TYR A 31 -11.15 -10.33 0.07
N LEU A 32 -12.04 -10.71 0.99
CA LEU A 32 -12.48 -12.12 1.12
C LEU A 32 -13.16 -12.63 -0.15
N LYS A 33 -13.99 -11.79 -0.80
CA LYS A 33 -14.66 -12.13 -2.06
C LYS A 33 -13.65 -12.36 -3.19
N GLU A 34 -12.60 -11.55 -3.26
CA GLU A 34 -11.52 -11.74 -4.25
C GLU A 34 -10.70 -13.01 -3.94
N ALA A 35 -10.34 -13.22 -2.68
CA ALA A 35 -9.53 -14.37 -2.25
C ALA A 35 -10.24 -15.73 -2.43
N ASP A 36 -11.58 -15.75 -2.37
CA ASP A 36 -12.35 -16.97 -2.65
C ASP A 36 -12.54 -17.22 -4.16
N ARG A 37 -12.63 -16.18 -4.99
CA ARG A 37 -12.70 -16.33 -6.46
C ARG A 37 -11.43 -16.96 -7.04
N ASP A 38 -10.27 -16.56 -6.53
CA ASP A 38 -8.98 -17.12 -6.98
C ASP A 38 -8.83 -18.63 -6.65
N LYS A 39 -9.58 -19.15 -5.68
CA LYS A 39 -9.61 -20.59 -5.36
C LYS A 39 -10.53 -21.38 -6.28
N ASP A 40 -11.62 -20.78 -6.73
CA ASP A 40 -12.60 -21.43 -7.61
C ASP A 40 -12.09 -21.57 -9.06
N ASP A 41 -11.31 -20.61 -9.56
CA ASP A 41 -10.70 -20.69 -10.91
C ASP A 41 -9.63 -21.79 -11.05
N MET A 42 -9.10 -22.31 -9.93
CA MET A 42 -8.09 -23.37 -9.88
C MET A 42 -8.66 -24.74 -9.45
N ALA A 43 -9.94 -24.82 -9.08
CA ALA A 43 -10.56 -26.06 -8.61
C ALA A 43 -11.18 -26.85 -9.78
N PRO A 44 -10.71 -28.08 -10.08
CA PRO A 44 -11.51 -28.99 -10.88
C PRO A 44 -12.81 -29.28 -10.12
N ALA A 45 -13.94 -29.11 -10.81
CA ALA A 45 -15.28 -29.27 -10.25
C ALA A 45 -15.41 -30.55 -9.39
N GLY A 46 -15.60 -30.39 -8.08
CA GLY A 46 -15.98 -31.49 -7.19
C GLY A 46 -15.32 -31.60 -5.81
N ILE A 47 -14.56 -30.61 -5.33
CA ILE A 47 -14.02 -30.64 -3.96
C ILE A 47 -14.63 -29.47 -3.18
N GLU A 48 -15.39 -29.79 -2.14
CA GLU A 48 -15.96 -28.83 -1.20
C GLU A 48 -14.84 -28.00 -0.56
N THR A 49 -14.80 -26.71 -0.91
CA THR A 49 -13.93 -25.69 -0.32
C THR A 49 -14.40 -25.32 1.08
N SER A 50 -14.45 -26.29 1.99
CA SER A 50 -14.60 -26.05 3.42
C SER A 50 -13.25 -26.24 4.11
N GLN A 51 -12.32 -25.31 3.84
CA GLN A 51 -11.08 -25.19 4.59
C GLN A 51 -10.40 -23.83 4.33
N VAL A 52 -11.04 -22.74 4.75
CA VAL A 52 -10.38 -21.43 4.96
C VAL A 52 -9.69 -21.40 6.34
N GLY A 53 -9.05 -22.52 6.70
CA GLY A 53 -8.33 -22.70 7.95
C GLY A 53 -6.83 -22.94 7.73
N GLY A 54 -6.31 -22.56 6.56
CA GLY A 54 -4.86 -22.53 6.34
C GLY A 54 -4.22 -21.56 7.32
N ILE A 55 -3.10 -21.95 7.92
CA ILE A 55 -2.27 -21.04 8.74
C ILE A 55 -1.97 -19.81 7.89
N LEU A 56 -2.55 -18.66 8.26
CA LEU A 56 -2.22 -17.38 7.62
C LEU A 56 -0.71 -17.16 7.77
N THR A 57 0.01 -17.21 6.66
CA THR A 57 1.44 -16.97 6.67
C THR A 57 1.70 -15.48 6.84
N LYS A 58 2.93 -15.11 7.22
CA LYS A 58 3.34 -13.69 7.27
C LYS A 58 3.19 -12.99 5.91
N GLN A 59 3.32 -13.75 4.82
CA GLN A 59 3.17 -13.23 3.47
C GLN A 59 1.70 -12.92 3.17
N ASP A 60 0.78 -13.81 3.55
CA ASP A 60 -0.67 -13.61 3.35
C ASP A 60 -1.17 -12.39 4.13
N LEU A 61 -0.70 -12.20 5.36
CA LEU A 61 -1.04 -11.04 6.17
C LEU A 61 -0.52 -9.72 5.57
N GLU A 62 0.67 -9.72 4.95
CA GLU A 62 1.17 -8.51 4.29
C GLU A 62 0.42 -8.24 2.97
N ILE A 63 0.09 -9.27 2.18
CA ILE A 63 -0.74 -9.13 0.97
C ILE A 63 -2.12 -8.57 1.33
N MET A 64 -2.78 -9.13 2.34
CA MET A 64 -4.06 -8.66 2.87
C MET A 64 -3.96 -7.19 3.28
N LYS A 65 -2.96 -6.82 4.09
CA LYS A 65 -2.72 -5.43 4.50
C LYS A 65 -2.51 -4.50 3.30
N GLN A 66 -1.76 -4.94 2.28
CA GLN A 66 -1.59 -4.15 1.07
C GLN A 66 -2.92 -3.99 0.31
N SER A 67 -3.72 -5.05 0.18
CA SER A 67 -5.03 -4.99 -0.48
C SER A 67 -6.00 -4.05 0.25
N LEU A 68 -6.12 -4.17 1.58
CA LEU A 68 -6.94 -3.26 2.39
C LEU A 68 -6.50 -1.80 2.24
N LYS A 69 -5.18 -1.55 2.18
CA LYS A 69 -4.64 -0.21 1.96
C LYS A 69 -4.98 0.32 0.56
N LYS A 70 -5.03 -0.54 -0.46
CA LYS A 70 -5.47 -0.18 -1.82
C LYS A 70 -6.92 0.31 -1.79
N ALA A 71 -7.81 -0.54 -1.29
CA ALA A 71 -9.25 -0.27 -1.27
C ALA A 71 -9.58 1.01 -0.50
N TRP A 72 -8.96 1.18 0.68
CA TRP A 72 -9.09 2.43 1.45
C TRP A 72 -8.63 3.66 0.67
N LEU A 73 -7.50 3.56 -0.04
CA LEU A 73 -6.94 4.70 -0.77
C LEU A 73 -7.83 5.11 -1.95
N GLU A 74 -8.42 4.13 -2.66
CA GLU A 74 -9.37 4.36 -3.77
C GLU A 74 -10.68 4.98 -3.29
N ASP A 75 -11.22 4.48 -2.18
CA ASP A 75 -12.43 5.03 -1.57
C ASP A 75 -12.19 6.44 -1.03
N PHE A 76 -11.06 6.67 -0.35
CA PHE A 76 -10.72 7.99 0.16
C PHE A 76 -10.49 9.02 -0.95
N TYR A 77 -9.88 8.61 -2.07
CA TYR A 77 -9.78 9.46 -3.26
C TYR A 77 -11.15 9.82 -3.82
N SER A 78 -12.05 8.84 -3.94
CA SER A 78 -13.43 9.06 -4.40
C SER A 78 -14.20 10.00 -3.47
N PHE A 79 -14.03 9.86 -2.16
CA PHE A 79 -14.57 10.79 -1.17
C PHE A 79 -14.03 12.21 -1.36
N VAL A 80 -12.72 12.38 -1.54
CA VAL A 80 -12.09 13.69 -1.75
C VAL A 80 -12.60 14.37 -3.03
N GLU A 81 -12.73 13.62 -4.12
CA GLU A 81 -13.30 14.11 -5.38
C GLU A 81 -14.77 14.55 -5.20
N SER A 82 -15.55 13.84 -4.36
CA SER A 82 -16.94 14.22 -4.06
C SER A 82 -17.08 15.54 -3.28
N GLN A 83 -16.04 15.95 -2.52
CA GLN A 83 -16.05 17.23 -1.81
C GLN A 83 -15.86 18.42 -2.77
N GLY A 84 -15.16 18.20 -3.88
CA GLY A 84 -14.90 19.21 -4.90
C GLY A 84 -14.07 20.41 -4.40
N GLY A 85 -14.01 21.43 -5.27
CA GLY A 85 -13.31 22.69 -5.00
C GLY A 85 -11.83 22.51 -4.70
N THR A 86 -11.28 23.42 -3.89
CA THR A 86 -9.86 23.42 -3.52
C THR A 86 -9.44 22.15 -2.76
N THR A 87 -10.36 21.52 -2.02
CA THR A 87 -10.06 20.25 -1.34
C THR A 87 -9.75 19.15 -2.35
N ALA A 88 -10.59 18.96 -3.37
CA ALA A 88 -10.34 17.97 -4.41
C ALA A 88 -9.04 18.25 -5.17
N GLU A 89 -8.76 19.51 -5.50
CA GLU A 89 -7.53 19.87 -6.22
C GLU A 89 -6.27 19.56 -5.39
N VAL A 90 -6.19 20.07 -4.16
CA VAL A 90 -4.99 19.90 -3.33
C VAL A 90 -4.87 18.47 -2.83
N MET A 91 -5.92 17.95 -2.22
CA MET A 91 -5.88 16.61 -1.61
C MET A 91 -5.89 15.50 -2.66
N GLY A 92 -6.61 15.68 -3.78
CA GLY A 92 -6.58 14.74 -4.88
C GLY A 92 -5.19 14.62 -5.51
N ASN A 93 -4.47 15.73 -5.67
CA ASN A 93 -3.08 15.70 -6.14
C ASN A 93 -2.15 14.95 -5.16
N ILE A 94 -2.30 15.18 -3.84
CA ILE A 94 -1.55 14.45 -2.82
C ILE A 94 -1.81 12.93 -2.92
N LEU A 95 -3.08 12.53 -3.03
CA LEU A 95 -3.46 11.12 -3.10
C LEU A 95 -3.00 10.44 -4.39
N LYS A 96 -3.06 11.14 -5.54
CA LYS A 96 -2.52 10.61 -6.81
C LYS A 96 -1.05 10.27 -6.70
N MET A 97 -0.27 11.15 -6.08
CA MET A 97 1.15 10.91 -5.86
C MET A 97 1.39 9.78 -4.86
N GLU A 98 0.59 9.68 -3.80
CA GLU A 98 0.68 8.57 -2.85
C GLU A 98 0.35 7.21 -3.51
N ALA A 99 -0.61 7.20 -4.44
CA ALA A 99 -0.91 6.04 -5.26
C ALA A 99 0.27 5.65 -6.17
N ASP A 100 0.88 6.61 -6.85
CA ASP A 100 2.03 6.39 -7.72
C ASP A 100 3.25 5.86 -6.94
N PHE A 101 3.52 6.44 -5.76
CA PHE A 101 4.58 5.93 -4.87
C PHE A 101 4.31 4.50 -4.40
N ARG A 102 3.04 4.15 -4.17
CA ARG A 102 2.68 2.76 -3.84
C ARG A 102 2.96 1.83 -5.01
N VAL A 103 2.64 2.23 -6.25
CA VAL A 103 3.01 1.44 -7.45
C VAL A 103 4.53 1.22 -7.52
N LEU A 104 5.33 2.27 -7.33
CA LEU A 104 6.79 2.17 -7.34
C LEU A 104 7.33 1.25 -6.24
N LEU A 105 6.85 1.40 -5.00
CA LEU A 105 7.29 0.59 -3.87
C LEU A 105 6.89 -0.87 -4.01
N VAL A 106 5.65 -1.15 -4.45
CA VAL A 106 5.20 -2.52 -4.71
C VAL A 106 6.01 -3.14 -5.85
N THR A 107 6.27 -2.39 -6.93
CA THR A 107 7.11 -2.85 -8.04
C THR A 107 8.52 -3.20 -7.56
N LEU A 108 9.16 -2.31 -6.79
CA LEU A 108 10.52 -2.52 -6.28
C LEU A 108 10.62 -3.69 -5.30
N ASN A 109 9.63 -3.84 -4.41
CA ASN A 109 9.58 -4.99 -3.51
C ASN A 109 9.31 -6.29 -4.27
N ALA A 110 8.52 -6.25 -5.34
CA ALA A 110 8.30 -7.40 -6.23
C ALA A 110 9.58 -7.82 -6.97
N LEU A 111 10.44 -6.87 -7.38
CA LEU A 111 11.74 -7.18 -8.00
C LEU A 111 12.69 -7.93 -7.04
N ASN A 112 12.58 -7.68 -5.73
CA ASN A 112 13.39 -8.33 -4.71
C ASN A 112 12.77 -9.64 -4.19
N THR A 113 11.62 -10.08 -4.73
CA THR A 113 10.89 -11.29 -4.31
C THR A 113 10.49 -12.16 -5.51
N ASN A 114 9.87 -13.31 -5.26
CA ASN A 114 9.43 -14.25 -6.30
C ASN A 114 8.25 -13.73 -7.15
N LEU A 115 7.67 -12.57 -6.78
CA LEU A 115 6.61 -11.86 -7.51
C LEU A 115 7.10 -11.17 -8.79
N SER A 116 8.39 -11.28 -9.11
CA SER A 116 9.00 -10.77 -10.34
C SER A 116 8.66 -11.61 -11.59
N THR A 117 8.11 -12.81 -11.44
CA THR A 117 7.80 -13.69 -12.58
C THR A 117 6.54 -13.26 -13.33
N GLU A 118 6.46 -13.59 -14.63
CA GLU A 118 5.33 -13.24 -15.50
C GLU A 118 3.99 -13.80 -15.01
N ALA A 119 4.03 -14.96 -14.34
CA ALA A 119 2.87 -15.61 -13.70
C ALA A 119 2.31 -14.82 -12.51
N SER A 120 3.16 -14.10 -11.77
CA SER A 120 2.76 -13.31 -10.60
C SER A 120 2.46 -11.83 -10.94
N LEU A 121 2.51 -11.44 -12.23
CA LEU A 121 2.17 -10.09 -12.66
C LEU A 121 0.71 -9.75 -12.40
N GLY A 122 -0.20 -10.72 -12.54
CA GLY A 122 -1.62 -10.54 -12.24
C GLY A 122 -1.84 -10.20 -10.76
N GLU A 123 -1.30 -11.02 -9.87
CA GLU A 123 -1.34 -10.83 -8.40
C GLU A 123 -0.72 -9.49 -7.98
N ARG A 124 0.41 -9.12 -8.60
CA ARG A 124 1.08 -7.84 -8.33
C ARG A 124 0.25 -6.64 -8.81
N ASN A 125 -0.27 -6.70 -10.04
CA ASN A 125 -1.06 -5.62 -10.61
C ASN A 125 -2.39 -5.44 -9.84
N ALA A 126 -2.94 -6.50 -9.26
CA ALA A 126 -4.08 -6.42 -8.38
C ALA A 126 -3.83 -5.55 -7.13
N LEU A 127 -2.56 -5.41 -6.71
CA LEU A 127 -2.18 -4.54 -5.59
C LEU A 127 -2.07 -3.06 -5.99
N TYR A 128 -2.02 -2.71 -7.27
CA TYR A 128 -1.88 -1.31 -7.70
C TYR A 128 -3.20 -0.55 -7.53
N PRO A 129 -3.15 0.70 -7.01
CA PRO A 129 -4.32 1.56 -7.03
C PRO A 129 -4.81 1.84 -8.46
N ASN A 130 -6.12 1.94 -8.62
CA ASN A 130 -6.80 2.24 -9.88
C ASN A 130 -6.84 3.75 -10.23
N PHE A 131 -5.94 4.55 -9.66
CA PHE A 131 -5.85 5.98 -9.87
C PHE A 131 -4.41 6.47 -9.61
N GLY A 132 -4.09 7.70 -10.02
CA GLY A 132 -2.73 8.25 -9.97
C GLY A 132 -2.33 8.85 -11.32
N TYR A 133 -1.15 9.44 -11.41
CA TYR A 133 -0.63 9.91 -12.69
C TYR A 133 0.00 8.77 -13.49
N LEU A 134 0.43 7.70 -12.82
CA LEU A 134 0.91 6.51 -13.49
C LEU A 134 -0.26 5.67 -14.01
N TYR A 135 -1.44 5.67 -13.40
CA TYR A 135 -2.57 4.87 -13.89
C TYR A 135 -3.11 5.37 -15.26
N PRO A 136 -3.38 4.50 -16.25
CA PRO A 136 -3.25 3.03 -16.23
C PRO A 136 -1.88 2.49 -16.68
N GLU A 137 -1.05 3.33 -17.31
CA GLU A 137 0.25 2.94 -17.90
C GLU A 137 1.29 2.45 -16.88
N GLY A 138 1.07 2.74 -15.60
CA GLY A 138 1.88 2.39 -14.44
C GLY A 138 2.00 0.88 -14.24
N THR A 139 1.06 0.13 -14.79
CA THR A 139 1.09 -1.34 -14.84
C THR A 139 2.29 -1.88 -15.65
N LYS A 140 2.80 -1.09 -16.61
CA LYS A 140 3.94 -1.42 -17.49
C LYS A 140 5.29 -0.94 -16.95
N VAL A 141 5.35 -0.34 -15.76
CA VAL A 141 6.59 0.22 -15.18
C VAL A 141 7.72 -0.81 -15.10
N LYS A 142 7.39 -2.08 -14.91
CA LYS A 142 8.36 -3.18 -14.93
C LYS A 142 8.99 -3.36 -16.31
N ASP A 143 8.21 -3.33 -17.37
CA ASP A 143 8.69 -3.52 -18.74
C ASP A 143 9.66 -2.40 -19.12
N PHE A 144 9.41 -1.17 -18.65
CA PHE A 144 10.35 -0.06 -18.77
C PHE A 144 11.65 -0.30 -18.00
N TYR A 145 11.56 -0.77 -16.75
CA TYR A 145 12.74 -1.05 -15.93
C TYR A 145 13.61 -2.17 -16.53
N ASP A 146 12.98 -3.24 -17.02
CA ASP A 146 13.66 -4.38 -17.66
C ASP A 146 14.26 -3.99 -19.04
N ALA A 147 13.60 -3.08 -19.78
CA ALA A 147 14.07 -2.59 -21.08
C ALA A 147 15.22 -1.56 -20.98
N GLU A 148 15.18 -0.63 -20.02
CA GLU A 148 16.25 0.37 -19.81
C GLU A 148 17.42 -0.16 -18.98
N THR A 149 17.17 -1.15 -18.12
CA THR A 149 18.10 -1.61 -17.09
C THR A 149 18.29 -3.12 -17.18
N GLY A 150 18.77 -3.61 -18.33
CA GLY A 150 19.26 -4.98 -18.44
C GLY A 150 20.33 -5.26 -17.38
N GLY A 151 19.92 -5.86 -16.25
CA GLY A 151 20.76 -6.36 -15.17
C GLY A 151 21.58 -5.31 -14.41
N SER A 152 21.12 -4.95 -13.20
CA SER A 152 21.97 -4.46 -12.08
C SER A 152 23.07 -3.46 -12.43
N ARG A 153 22.72 -2.20 -12.68
CA ARG A 153 23.66 -1.10 -12.43
C ARG A 153 23.73 -0.87 -10.92
N ALA A 154 24.87 -1.20 -10.32
CA ALA A 154 25.14 -0.84 -8.93
C ALA A 154 24.90 0.66 -8.75
N ALA A 155 24.00 1.04 -7.85
CA ALA A 155 23.73 2.44 -7.54
C ALA A 155 25.05 3.13 -7.14
N PRO A 156 25.34 4.34 -7.64
CA PRO A 156 26.56 5.03 -7.28
C PRO A 156 26.65 5.19 -5.75
N ALA A 157 27.85 5.02 -5.20
CA ALA A 157 28.09 5.16 -3.77
C ALA A 157 27.65 6.56 -3.31
N GLY A 158 26.65 6.64 -2.43
CA GLY A 158 26.04 7.89 -1.98
C GLY A 158 24.71 8.25 -2.67
N ALA A 159 24.18 7.41 -3.56
CA ALA A 159 22.82 7.58 -4.08
C ALA A 159 21.80 7.53 -2.93
N GLN A 160 20.89 8.51 -2.89
CA GLN A 160 19.75 8.49 -1.97
C GLN A 160 18.87 7.28 -2.28
N SER A 161 18.34 6.64 -1.24
CA SER A 161 17.35 5.57 -1.43
C SER A 161 16.14 6.12 -2.17
N ILE A 162 15.50 5.30 -3.01
CA ILE A 162 14.22 5.66 -3.61
C ILE A 162 13.18 6.04 -2.54
N GLU A 163 13.25 5.40 -1.38
CA GLU A 163 12.41 5.74 -0.23
C GLU A 163 12.70 7.15 0.28
N ASP A 164 13.98 7.55 0.36
CA ASP A 164 14.37 8.91 0.77
C ASP A 164 13.88 9.97 -0.22
N LEU A 165 13.95 9.67 -1.53
CA LEU A 165 13.42 10.55 -2.58
C LEU A 165 11.90 10.70 -2.49
N ILE A 166 11.18 9.58 -2.29
CA ILE A 166 9.73 9.57 -2.08
C ILE A 166 9.37 10.37 -0.82
N TYR A 167 10.14 10.25 0.26
CA TYR A 167 9.90 11.03 1.48
C TYR A 167 10.11 12.53 1.25
N ALA A 168 11.19 12.92 0.56
CA ALA A 168 11.46 14.32 0.25
C ALA A 168 10.34 14.94 -0.60
N GLU A 169 9.87 14.21 -1.61
CA GLU A 169 8.79 14.68 -2.48
C GLU A 169 7.44 14.76 -1.74
N ASN A 170 7.12 13.78 -0.88
CA ASN A 170 5.94 13.84 -0.03
C ASN A 170 5.95 15.08 0.88
N VAL A 171 7.08 15.37 1.54
CA VAL A 171 7.22 16.56 2.40
C VAL A 171 6.97 17.83 1.60
N ARG A 172 7.60 17.96 0.42
CA ARG A 172 7.42 19.11 -0.47
C ARG A 172 5.95 19.34 -0.83
N MET A 173 5.23 18.28 -1.18
CA MET A 173 3.79 18.37 -1.50
C MET A 173 2.95 18.75 -0.27
N TYR A 174 3.25 18.19 0.89
CA TYR A 174 2.53 18.55 2.11
C TYR A 174 2.78 20.01 2.52
N GLU A 175 3.96 20.55 2.28
CA GLU A 175 4.26 21.97 2.48
C GLU A 175 3.46 22.85 1.52
N MET A 176 3.39 22.50 0.24
CA MET A 176 2.57 23.22 -0.75
C MET A 176 1.08 23.24 -0.39
N ALA A 177 0.59 22.23 0.34
CA ALA A 177 -0.79 22.20 0.80
C ALA A 177 -1.15 23.38 1.74
N PHE A 178 -0.17 24.08 2.31
CA PHE A 178 -0.42 25.27 3.16
C PHE A 178 -0.42 26.58 2.37
N GLU A 179 -0.11 26.56 1.07
CA GLU A 179 -0.16 27.76 0.22
C GLU A 179 -1.59 28.15 -0.16
N GLN A 180 -2.51 27.19 -0.12
CA GLN A 180 -3.94 27.42 -0.36
C GLN A 180 -4.72 27.59 0.95
N GLN A 181 -5.90 28.20 0.87
CA GLN A 181 -6.78 28.46 2.02
C GLN A 181 -8.14 27.78 1.85
N TYR A 182 -8.83 27.54 2.97
CA TYR A 182 -10.19 26.97 3.01
C TYR A 182 -10.35 25.60 2.35
N HIS A 183 -9.45 24.66 2.64
CA HIS A 183 -9.56 23.27 2.19
C HIS A 183 -9.13 22.28 3.29
N PHE A 184 -9.64 21.05 3.21
CA PHE A 184 -9.39 20.03 4.24
C PHE A 184 -8.03 19.33 4.12
N GLY A 185 -7.35 19.47 2.98
CA GLY A 185 -6.01 18.89 2.74
C GLY A 185 -4.94 19.36 3.76
N ILE A 186 -5.13 20.53 4.38
CA ILE A 186 -4.25 21.05 5.43
C ILE A 186 -4.15 20.10 6.62
N PHE A 187 -5.27 19.48 7.03
CA PHE A 187 -5.27 18.56 8.17
C PHE A 187 -4.47 17.29 7.86
N TYR A 188 -4.63 16.75 6.65
CA TYR A 188 -3.87 15.60 6.19
C TYR A 188 -2.37 15.89 6.15
N ALA A 189 -1.99 16.99 5.50
CA ALA A 189 -0.61 17.44 5.39
C ALA A 189 0.02 17.66 6.78
N TRP A 190 -0.70 18.29 7.70
CA TRP A 190 -0.22 18.51 9.07
C TRP A 190 0.07 17.21 9.81
N VAL A 191 -0.83 16.22 9.77
CA VAL A 191 -0.61 14.91 10.42
C VAL A 191 0.64 14.24 9.82
N LYS A 192 0.77 14.23 8.49
CA LYS A 192 1.90 13.57 7.81
C LYS A 192 3.24 14.25 8.08
N LEU A 193 3.28 15.58 8.10
CA LEU A 193 4.47 16.34 8.47
C LEU A 193 4.86 16.08 9.93
N ARG A 194 3.88 15.96 10.84
CA ARG A 194 4.15 15.64 12.25
C ARG A 194 4.72 14.23 12.41
N GLU A 195 4.19 13.24 11.67
CA GLU A 195 4.76 11.90 11.63
C GLU A 195 6.22 11.93 11.13
N GLN A 196 6.50 12.72 10.08
CA GLN A 196 7.86 12.89 9.57
C GLN A 196 8.79 13.51 10.59
N GLU A 197 8.34 14.53 11.33
CA GLU A 197 9.11 15.15 12.40
C GLU A 197 9.48 14.13 13.49
N ILE A 198 8.51 13.32 13.93
CA ILE A 198 8.76 12.26 14.93
C ILE A 198 9.80 11.26 14.41
N ARG A 199 9.72 10.85 13.13
CA ARG A 199 10.72 9.98 12.49
C ARG A 199 12.10 10.62 12.48
N ASN A 200 12.19 11.89 12.09
CA ASN A 200 13.45 12.64 12.06
C ASN A 200 14.07 12.75 13.46
N ILE A 201 13.26 13.03 14.49
CA ILE A 201 13.71 13.09 15.88
C ILE A 201 14.21 11.71 16.33
N ARG A 202 13.49 10.63 16.05
CA ARG A 202 13.92 9.26 16.39
C ARG A 202 15.24 8.91 15.71
N ARG A 203 15.40 9.21 14.42
CA ARG A 203 16.66 9.03 13.68
C ARG A 203 17.79 9.83 14.31
N SER A 204 17.52 11.06 14.73
CA SER A 204 18.50 11.94 15.36
C SER A 204 18.91 11.51 16.77
N ARG A 205 18.01 10.87 17.53
CA ARG A 205 18.26 10.32 18.88
C ARG A 205 18.95 8.96 18.83
N GLY A 206 18.68 8.15 17.80
CA GLY A 206 19.36 6.88 17.54
C GLY A 206 20.78 7.02 16.95
N GLY A 207 21.23 8.25 16.69
CA GLY A 207 22.54 8.56 16.13
C GLY A 207 23.71 8.42 17.11
N ALA A 208 24.01 7.18 17.50
CA ALA A 208 25.35 6.74 17.89
C ALA A 208 25.73 5.34 17.39
N VAL A 209 24.87 4.64 16.64
CA VAL A 209 25.26 3.39 15.95
C VAL A 209 24.54 3.28 14.60
N ASP A 210 25.17 3.79 13.55
CA ASP A 210 24.95 3.30 12.19
C ASP A 210 26.23 2.55 11.77
N PRO A 211 26.19 1.22 11.55
CA PRO A 211 27.35 0.46 11.11
C PRO A 211 27.75 0.70 9.65
N ARG A 212 27.09 1.61 8.90
CA ARG A 212 27.37 1.84 7.47
C ARG A 212 27.73 3.26 7.06
N GLY A 213 28.18 4.10 8.00
CA GLY A 213 29.11 5.19 7.68
C GLY A 213 28.74 6.13 6.53
N VAL A 214 27.47 6.51 6.38
CA VAL A 214 27.10 7.61 5.47
C VAL A 214 26.67 8.80 6.29
N SER A 215 27.62 9.71 6.49
CA SER A 215 27.38 11.04 7.03
C SER A 215 26.68 11.91 5.99
N GLY A 216 25.55 12.51 6.37
CA GLY A 216 24.94 13.62 5.64
C GLY A 216 23.43 13.48 5.58
N LEU A 217 22.60 14.49 5.83
CA LEU A 217 22.81 15.89 6.18
C LEU A 217 21.64 16.27 7.11
N ARG A 218 21.92 17.06 8.15
CA ARG A 218 20.90 17.92 8.77
C ARG A 218 20.78 19.20 7.90
N PRO A 219 19.62 19.89 7.95
CA PRO A 219 19.30 21.01 7.05
C PRO A 219 20.38 22.08 6.98
#